data_AF-Q0GJU6-F1
#
_entry.id   AF-Q0GJU6-F1
#
_cell.length_a   1.000
_cell.length_b   1.000
_cell.length_c   1.000
_cell.angle_alpha   90.00
_cell.angle_beta   90.00
_cell.angle_gamma   90.00
#
_symmetry.space_group_name_H-M   'P 1'
#
loop_
_entity.id
_entity.type
_entity.pdbx_description
1 polymer ?
#
loop_
_entity_poly.entity_id
_entity_poly.type
_entity_poly.pdbx_seq_one_letter_code
_entity_poly.pdbx_strand_id
1 'polypeptide(L)'
;GAMDGTHVLARVPTKVSAAFRGRKGTTIQNVMAAVDFDLKFTYVLAGWEGSAHDVLILADALERDDGLRVPQGKYYLVDAGYAARPGFLPPYRATRYHLREYGGRNYPRTERELFNPRH
;
A
#
# COMPACT_ATOMS: atom_id res chain seq x y z
N GLY A 1 5.40 8.54 7.68
CA GLY A 1 6.11 7.81 6.62
C GLY A 1 5.11 7.22 5.66
N ALA A 2 5.51 6.24 4.86
CA ALA A 2 4.67 5.66 3.81
C ALA A 2 4.55 4.14 3.99
N MET A 3 3.49 3.54 3.48
CA MET A 3 3.30 2.10 3.47
C MET A 3 2.61 1.67 2.18
N ASP A 4 3.11 0.59 1.57
CA ASP A 4 2.54 0.04 0.36
C ASP A 4 2.78 -1.48 0.26
N GLY A 5 1.99 -2.13 -0.59
CA GLY A 5 2.19 -3.51 -1.00
C GLY A 5 2.99 -3.57 -2.30
N THR A 6 3.95 -4.48 -2.40
CA THR A 6 4.70 -4.75 -3.64
C THR A 6 4.73 -6.22 -3.96
N HIS A 7 4.63 -6.55 -5.24
CA HIS A 7 4.74 -7.92 -5.72
C HIS A 7 6.18 -8.26 -6.09
N VAL A 8 6.70 -9.34 -5.50
CA VAL A 8 8.01 -9.90 -5.84
C VAL A 8 7.87 -11.33 -6.32
N LEU A 9 8.76 -11.76 -7.22
CA LEU A 9 8.76 -13.14 -7.71
C LEU A 9 8.93 -14.12 -6.55
N ALA A 10 8.16 -15.20 -6.59
CA ALA A 10 8.18 -16.23 -5.56
C ALA A 10 8.35 -17.60 -6.21
N ARG A 11 9.22 -18.44 -5.64
CA ARG A 11 9.27 -19.87 -5.91
C ARG A 11 8.46 -20.59 -4.84
N VAL A 12 7.36 -21.20 -5.24
CA VAL A 12 6.45 -21.90 -4.32
C VAL A 12 6.16 -23.31 -4.82
N PRO A 13 5.85 -24.27 -3.93
CA PRO A 13 5.44 -25.61 -4.33
C PRO A 13 4.20 -25.58 -5.24
N THR A 14 4.12 -26.51 -6.20
CA THR A 14 3.02 -26.61 -7.17
C THR A 14 1.64 -26.63 -6.48
N LYS A 15 1.53 -27.31 -5.33
CA LYS A 15 0.30 -27.43 -4.55
C LYS A 15 -0.32 -26.10 -4.09
N VAL A 16 0.49 -25.05 -3.90
CA VAL A 16 0.03 -23.71 -3.47
C VAL A 16 0.17 -22.65 -4.59
N SER A 17 0.77 -23.02 -5.72
CA SER A 17 1.10 -22.09 -6.81
C SER A 17 -0.08 -21.30 -7.37
N ALA A 18 -1.30 -21.84 -7.27
CA ALA A 18 -2.51 -21.17 -7.73
C ALA A 18 -2.77 -19.85 -6.96
N ALA A 19 -2.57 -19.84 -5.64
CA ALA A 19 -2.80 -18.65 -4.82
C ALA A 19 -1.71 -17.59 -5.04
N PHE A 20 -0.49 -18.02 -5.33
CA PHE A 20 0.63 -17.12 -5.64
C PHE A 20 0.63 -16.65 -7.10
N ARG A 21 -0.31 -17.08 -7.93
CA ARG A 21 -0.31 -16.71 -9.35
C ARG A 21 -0.77 -15.27 -9.54
N GLY A 22 0.15 -14.42 -10.01
CA GLY A 22 -0.15 -13.04 -10.36
C GLY A 22 -0.87 -12.89 -11.70
N ARG A 23 -1.25 -11.65 -12.02
CA ARG A 23 -1.95 -11.29 -13.28
C ARG A 23 -1.21 -11.72 -14.55
N LYS A 24 0.12 -11.81 -14.51
CA LYS A 24 0.98 -12.21 -15.64
C LYS A 24 1.24 -13.72 -15.72
N GLY A 25 0.58 -14.53 -14.89
CA GLY A 25 0.71 -15.99 -14.88
C GLY A 25 1.93 -16.52 -14.11
N THR A 26 2.87 -15.66 -13.73
CA THR A 26 4.02 -16.01 -12.88
C THR A 26 3.62 -16.06 -11.40
N THR A 27 4.34 -16.86 -10.61
CA THR A 27 4.16 -16.88 -9.15
C THR A 27 4.87 -15.70 -8.51
N ILE A 28 4.12 -14.95 -7.71
CA ILE A 28 4.53 -13.76 -6.97
C ILE A 28 4.01 -13.87 -5.54
N GLN A 29 4.70 -13.24 -4.61
CA GLN A 29 4.19 -12.98 -3.26
C GLN A 29 3.95 -11.48 -3.12
N ASN A 30 2.98 -11.12 -2.30
CA ASN A 30 2.80 -9.75 -1.88
C ASN A 30 3.68 -9.49 -0.64
N VAL A 31 4.41 -8.39 -0.66
CA VAL A 31 5.22 -7.91 0.46
C VAL A 31 4.72 -6.53 0.83
N MET A 32 4.19 -6.39 2.03
CA MET A 32 3.84 -5.09 2.59
C MET A 32 5.04 -4.51 3.32
N ALA A 33 5.36 -3.25 3.07
CA ALA A 33 6.42 -2.56 3.77
C ALA A 33 5.96 -1.18 4.23
N ALA A 34 6.45 -0.77 5.40
CA ALA A 34 6.28 0.58 5.93
C ALA A 34 7.65 1.23 6.17
N VAL A 35 7.74 2.51 5.86
CA VAL A 35 8.95 3.33 6.03
C VAL A 35 8.66 4.59 6.84
N ASP A 36 9.66 5.09 7.56
CA ASP A 36 9.61 6.39 8.23
C ASP A 36 9.95 7.55 7.27
N PHE A 37 10.12 8.76 7.81
CA PHE A 37 10.49 9.94 7.01
C PHE A 37 11.97 9.99 6.62
N ASP A 38 12.81 9.17 7.27
CA ASP A 38 14.23 8.98 6.90
C ASP A 38 14.38 7.88 5.83
N LEU A 39 13.27 7.39 5.28
CA LEU A 39 13.20 6.31 4.29
C LEU A 39 13.74 4.97 4.81
N LYS A 40 13.72 4.75 6.13
CA LYS A 40 14.11 3.49 6.74
C LYS A 40 12.90 2.59 6.89
N PHE A 41 13.06 1.30 6.58
CA PHE A 41 12.03 0.30 6.84
C PHE A 41 11.78 0.21 8.35
N THR A 42 10.53 0.44 8.74
CA THR A 42 10.07 0.25 10.12
C THR A 42 9.28 -1.05 10.28
N TYR A 43 8.79 -1.61 9.18
CA TYR A 43 8.06 -2.87 9.17
C TYR A 43 8.09 -3.50 7.77
N VAL A 44 8.22 -4.83 7.71
CA VAL A 44 8.13 -5.61 6.48
C VAL A 44 7.37 -6.90 6.79
N LEU A 45 6.31 -7.16 6.03
CA LEU A 45 5.53 -8.39 6.08
C LEU A 45 5.56 -9.04 4.70
N ALA A 46 6.25 -10.19 4.63
CA ALA A 46 6.42 -10.98 3.41
C ALA A 46 5.70 -12.33 3.53
N GLY A 47 5.61 -13.06 2.42
CA GLY A 47 5.06 -14.41 2.37
C GLY A 47 3.56 -14.50 2.04
N TRP A 48 2.87 -13.36 1.90
CA TRP A 48 1.48 -13.33 1.50
C TRP A 48 1.28 -13.74 0.05
N GLU A 49 0.15 -14.39 -0.24
CA GLU A 49 -0.15 -14.84 -1.59
C GLU A 49 -0.19 -13.66 -2.58
N GLY A 50 0.30 -13.89 -3.79
CA GLY A 50 0.28 -12.91 -4.87
C GLY A 50 -1.09 -12.34 -5.20
N SER A 51 -2.15 -13.11 -4.95
CA SER A 51 -3.54 -12.71 -5.16
C SER A 51 -4.20 -12.07 -3.93
N ALA A 52 -3.51 -12.03 -2.78
CA ALA A 52 -4.08 -11.51 -1.55
C ALA A 52 -4.39 -10.02 -1.68
N HIS A 53 -5.55 -9.61 -1.14
CA HIS A 53 -5.94 -8.22 -1.08
C HIS A 53 -5.16 -7.49 0.00
N ASP A 54 -4.73 -6.26 -0.29
CA ASP A 54 -3.95 -5.43 0.63
C ASP A 54 -4.63 -5.19 1.98
N VAL A 55 -5.97 -5.20 2.01
CA VAL A 55 -6.78 -5.13 3.24
C VAL A 55 -6.53 -6.32 4.18
N LEU A 56 -6.38 -7.53 3.63
CA LEU A 56 -6.14 -8.74 4.43
C LEU A 56 -4.72 -8.73 5.00
N ILE A 57 -3.75 -8.31 4.19
CA ILE A 57 -2.36 -8.18 4.60
C ILE A 57 -2.21 -7.12 5.69
N LEU A 58 -2.96 -6.01 5.59
CA LEU A 58 -2.97 -4.98 6.61
C LEU A 58 -3.60 -5.46 7.92
N ALA A 59 -4.67 -6.26 7.85
CA ALA A 59 -5.29 -6.83 9.03
C ALA A 59 -4.30 -7.74 9.78
N ASP A 60 -3.64 -8.66 9.06
CA ASP A 60 -2.60 -9.51 9.64
C ASP A 60 -1.44 -8.68 10.21
N ALA A 61 -0.93 -7.69 9.46
CA ALA A 61 0.11 -6.81 9.95
C ALA A 61 -0.23 -6.14 11.28
N LEU A 62 -1.50 -5.80 11.53
CA LEU A 62 -1.96 -5.15 12.76
C LEU A 62 -2.25 -6.11 13.91
N GLU A 63 -2.64 -7.34 13.62
CA GLU A 63 -3.06 -8.35 14.61
C GLU A 63 -1.89 -9.12 15.22
N ARG A 64 -0.73 -9.13 14.56
CA ARG A 64 0.47 -9.83 15.05
C ARG A 64 1.04 -9.19 16.32
N ASP A 65 1.63 -10.03 17.18
CA ASP A 65 2.32 -9.58 18.40
C ASP A 65 3.44 -8.58 18.08
N ASP A 66 4.26 -8.92 17.08
CA ASP A 66 5.30 -8.09 16.47
C ASP A 66 4.80 -7.22 15.30
N GLY A 67 3.48 -6.99 15.26
CA GLY A 67 2.79 -6.31 14.19
C GLY A 67 3.14 -4.83 14.03
N LEU A 68 2.72 -4.28 12.89
CA LEU A 68 2.84 -2.87 12.56
C LEU A 68 2.18 -2.00 13.64
N ARG A 69 2.95 -1.10 14.23
CA ARG A 69 2.45 -0.12 15.20
C ARG A 69 2.44 1.27 14.60
N VAL A 70 1.28 1.92 14.64
CA VAL A 70 1.17 3.34 14.30
C VAL A 70 1.31 4.17 15.57
N PRO A 71 2.32 5.05 15.69
CA PRO A 71 2.46 5.91 16.85
C PRO A 71 1.24 6.81 17.05
N GLN A 72 0.90 7.12 18.30
CA GLN A 72 -0.25 7.97 18.63
C GLN A 72 -0.15 9.33 17.93
N GLY A 73 -1.24 9.77 17.29
CA GLY A 73 -1.30 11.04 16.56
C GLY A 73 -0.50 11.06 15.25
N LYS A 74 -0.02 9.90 14.78
CA LYS A 74 0.68 9.74 13.50
C LYS A 74 -0.14 8.88 12.54
N TYR A 75 0.25 8.92 11.26
CA TYR A 75 -0.33 8.12 10.21
C TYR A 75 0.74 7.73 9.17
N TYR A 76 0.50 6.62 8.49
CA TYR A 76 1.17 6.27 7.24
C TYR A 76 0.36 6.79 6.05
N LEU A 77 1.06 7.36 5.07
CA LEU A 77 0.50 7.57 3.73
C LEU A 77 0.44 6.21 3.04
N VAL A 78 -0.72 5.85 2.51
CA VAL A 78 -0.98 4.53 1.91
C VAL A 78 -1.58 4.66 0.52
N ASP A 79 -1.39 3.65 -0.32
CA ASP A 79 -2.03 3.61 -1.64
C ASP A 79 -3.58 3.62 -1.56
N ALA A 80 -4.23 3.99 -2.67
CA ALA A 80 -5.68 4.02 -2.82
C ALA A 80 -6.35 2.64 -2.59
N GLY A 81 -5.60 1.54 -2.72
CA GLY A 81 -6.04 0.19 -2.39
C GLY A 81 -6.43 -0.01 -0.92
N TYR A 82 -5.92 0.83 -0.01
CA TYR A 82 -6.22 0.75 1.41
C TYR A 82 -7.46 1.56 1.82
N ALA A 83 -8.09 1.14 2.91
CA ALA A 83 -9.21 1.86 3.50
C ALA A 83 -8.72 3.02 4.39
N ALA A 84 -9.43 4.16 4.34
CA ALA A 84 -9.20 5.26 5.27
C ALA A 84 -9.63 4.84 6.68
N ARG A 85 -8.69 4.84 7.62
CA ARG A 85 -8.93 4.49 9.03
C ARG A 85 -7.88 5.17 9.92
N PRO A 86 -8.08 5.28 11.24
CA PRO A 86 -7.06 5.83 12.14
C PRO A 86 -5.69 5.19 11.90
N GLY A 87 -4.69 6.04 11.69
CA GLY A 87 -3.30 5.63 11.40
C GLY A 87 -2.96 5.39 9.93
N PHE A 88 -3.93 5.39 9.00
CA PHE A 88 -3.71 5.11 7.58
C PHE A 88 -4.48 6.11 6.71
N LEU A 89 -3.75 6.89 5.92
CA LEU A 89 -4.29 7.98 5.12
C LEU A 89 -4.10 7.70 3.62
N PRO A 90 -5.13 7.18 2.93
CA PRO A 90 -5.10 7.03 1.47
C PRO A 90 -5.35 8.38 0.77
N PRO A 91 -5.05 8.50 -0.53
CA PRO A 91 -5.47 9.64 -1.33
C PRO A 91 -7.01 9.67 -1.45
N TYR A 92 -7.57 10.84 -1.77
CA TYR A 92 -9.00 10.97 -2.05
C TYR A 92 -9.37 10.18 -3.31
N ARG A 93 -10.30 9.25 -3.15
CA ARG A 93 -10.87 8.48 -4.28
C ARG A 93 -11.73 9.36 -5.18
N ALA A 94 -11.91 8.91 -6.42
CA ALA A 94 -12.68 9.61 -7.46
C ALA A 94 -12.25 11.08 -7.66
N THR A 95 -10.98 11.36 -7.37
CA THR A 95 -10.35 12.68 -7.52
C THR A 95 -9.06 12.46 -8.32
N ARG A 96 -8.69 13.43 -9.16
CA ARG A 96 -7.41 13.39 -9.90
C ARG A 96 -6.25 13.14 -8.94
N TYR A 97 -5.25 12.39 -9.39
CA TYR A 97 -4.15 11.93 -8.54
C TYR A 97 -2.80 12.05 -9.23
N HIS A 98 -2.70 11.66 -10.49
CA HIS A 98 -1.44 11.63 -11.20
C HIS A 98 -0.97 13.06 -11.52
N LEU A 99 0.29 13.37 -11.23
CA LEU A 99 0.90 14.67 -11.52
C LEU A 99 0.70 15.13 -12.98
N ARG A 100 0.63 14.19 -13.92
CA ARG A 100 0.37 14.46 -15.35
C ARG A 100 -1.00 15.09 -15.61
N GLU A 101 -1.99 14.87 -14.76
CA GLU A 101 -3.34 15.44 -14.85
C GLU A 101 -3.39 16.92 -14.48
N TYR A 102 -2.32 17.45 -13.88
CA TYR A 102 -2.20 18.83 -13.39
C TYR A 102 -1.24 19.71 -14.23
N GLY A 103 -0.80 19.22 -15.39
CA GLY A 103 0.10 19.96 -16.28
C GLY A 103 -0.55 21.19 -16.95
N GLY A 104 0.27 22.16 -17.36
CA GLY A 104 -0.18 23.36 -18.06
C GLY A 104 -1.01 24.29 -17.16
N ARG A 105 -2.23 24.62 -17.58
CA ARG A 105 -3.18 25.46 -16.81
C ARG A 105 -4.25 24.65 -16.07
N ASN A 106 -4.07 23.34 -15.92
CA ASN A 106 -5.01 22.46 -15.21
C ASN A 106 -4.76 22.42 -13.70
N TYR A 107 -4.84 23.58 -13.06
CA TYR A 107 -4.64 23.71 -11.62
C TYR A 107 -5.68 22.90 -10.81
N PRO A 108 -5.31 22.44 -9.60
CA PRO A 108 -6.28 21.93 -8.63
C PRO A 108 -7.42 22.92 -8.41
N ARG A 109 -8.65 22.44 -8.43
CA ARG A 109 -9.88 23.24 -8.23
C ARG A 109 -10.52 23.03 -6.86
N THR A 110 -10.13 21.97 -6.18
CA THR A 110 -10.65 21.60 -4.85
C THR A 110 -9.51 21.27 -3.91
N GLU A 111 -9.77 21.29 -2.61
CA GLU A 111 -8.82 20.88 -1.58
C GLU A 111 -8.37 19.42 -1.79
N ARG A 112 -9.26 18.55 -2.27
CA ARG A 112 -8.94 17.15 -2.57
C ARG A 112 -7.99 17.02 -3.75
N GLU A 113 -8.25 17.81 -4.80
CA GLU A 113 -7.35 17.87 -5.95
C GLU A 113 -6.00 18.51 -5.63
N LEU A 114 -5.94 19.34 -4.58
CA LEU A 114 -4.69 19.92 -4.08
C LEU A 114 -3.91 18.91 -3.24
N PHE A 115 -4.62 18.09 -2.47
CA PHE A 115 -4.05 17.08 -1.58
C PHE A 115 -3.43 15.92 -2.36
N ASN A 116 -4.19 15.29 -3.26
CA ASN A 116 -3.78 14.06 -3.95
C ASN A 116 -2.41 14.09 -4.63
N PRO A 117 -1.99 15.12 -5.38
CA PRO A 117 -0.67 15.14 -5.99
C PRO A 117 0.49 15.37 -5.00
N ARG A 118 0.18 15.68 -3.74
CA ARG A 118 1.14 15.92 -2.64
C ARG A 118 1.15 14.79 -1.61
N HIS A 119 0.22 13.85 -1.75
CA HIS A 119 0.20 12.57 -1.05
C HIS A 119 1.38 11.74 -1.54
#